data_AF-A0A0D3KSN7-F1
#
_entry.id   AF-A0A0D3KSN7-F1
#
_cell.length_a   1.000
_cell.length_b   1.000
_cell.length_c   1.000
_cell.angle_alpha   90.00
_cell.angle_beta   90.00
_cell.angle_gamma   90.00
#
_symmetry.space_group_name_H-M   'P 1'
#
loop_
_entity.id
_entity.type
_entity.pdbx_description
1 polymer ?
#
loop_
_entity_poly.entity_id
_entity_poly.type
_entity_poly.pdbx_seq_one_letter_code
_entity_poly.pdbx_strand_id
1 'polypeptide(L)'
;MIRLYNTDSGGNKLRLVEVDTGELTSLAGSGEAGDADGVRGAAQFHNPTGVAISPDGSALFVADNRSHKIRRVEVATGAVATLAGSGDADDADGVGDAAHFSYPSAVAISPDGGALFVTDSGNHKIRRVEVATGSVTTVAGNGDEGDADGVGDAAHFCNPIGIAISLDGSALFVADNENHKIRRVEVATGAVTTLAGSGEGGNADGVGDAATFDQPVEVAISADGSTLLVSSVGDLRQRLEHVSKSLLCARSVFFRTMFGIGMKERDTAEVTVPHTDLASFTALVRYLLTDQLDLGEEEGRAQRALDLRELAQMYQVPRLELLCAQALQESVGPATAVPLLEAAHTMGDGRLLAQCRRYVADHAAEVRASGGVLRDFGVAKGLLGDALDQVAELKETVAELKGAVATREAEICVNAAVEPLRRLTLDGCAGPGRGWEASSHVTYVIVLSYVCGT
;
A
#
# COMPACT_ATOMS: atom_id res chain seq x y z
N MET A 1 -13.44 -4.55 -4.04
CA MET A 1 -13.18 -4.38 -2.59
C MET A 1 -12.46 -5.60 -2.07
N ILE A 2 -11.14 -5.60 -2.22
CA ILE A 2 -10.25 -6.58 -1.59
C ILE A 2 -9.93 -6.07 -0.18
N ARG A 3 -9.95 -6.96 0.81
CA ARG A 3 -9.66 -6.66 2.22
C ARG A 3 -8.51 -7.52 2.71
N LEU A 4 -7.58 -6.90 3.43
CA LEU A 4 -6.46 -7.57 4.08
C LEU A 4 -6.63 -7.42 5.60
N TYR A 5 -6.57 -8.54 6.32
CA TYR A 5 -6.64 -8.56 7.78
C TYR A 5 -5.24 -8.82 8.33
N ASN A 6 -4.83 -8.07 9.35
CA ASN A 6 -3.51 -8.17 9.94
C ASN A 6 -3.60 -8.04 11.46
N THR A 7 -2.85 -8.89 12.16
CA THR A 7 -2.63 -8.79 13.60
C THR A 7 -1.49 -7.82 13.88
N ASP A 8 -1.82 -6.70 14.51
CA ASP A 8 -0.87 -5.73 15.05
C ASP A 8 -0.37 -6.27 16.40
N SER A 9 0.66 -7.13 16.34
CA SER A 9 1.20 -7.85 17.50
C SER A 9 1.78 -6.91 18.56
N GLY A 10 2.27 -5.73 18.17
CA GLY A 10 2.77 -4.70 19.09
C GLY A 10 1.65 -3.83 19.67
N GLY A 11 0.61 -3.55 18.87
CA GLY A 11 -0.56 -2.76 19.26
C GLY A 11 -1.73 -3.56 19.82
N ASN A 12 -1.58 -4.86 20.07
CA ASN A 12 -2.59 -5.81 20.59
C ASN A 12 -3.96 -5.72 19.88
N LYS A 13 -3.95 -5.61 18.55
CA LYS A 13 -5.15 -5.33 17.73
C LYS A 13 -5.25 -6.18 16.49
N LEU A 14 -6.49 -6.36 16.02
CA LEU A 14 -6.79 -6.85 14.68
C LEU A 14 -7.15 -5.66 13.79
N ARG A 15 -6.39 -5.48 12.70
CA ARG A 15 -6.51 -4.40 11.73
C ARG A 15 -7.14 -4.89 10.44
N LEU A 16 -7.85 -4.00 9.75
CA LEU A 16 -8.39 -4.20 8.42
C LEU A 16 -7.83 -3.11 7.50
N VAL A 17 -7.25 -3.52 6.37
CA VAL A 17 -6.87 -2.65 5.26
C VAL A 17 -7.83 -2.88 4.09
N GLU A 18 -8.49 -1.84 3.62
CA GLU A 18 -9.18 -1.87 2.33
C GLU A 18 -8.17 -1.61 1.21
N VAL A 19 -7.88 -2.63 0.38
CA VAL A 19 -6.74 -2.61 -0.57
C VAL A 19 -6.96 -1.65 -1.74
N ASP A 20 -8.22 -1.33 -2.05
CA ASP A 20 -8.59 -0.42 -3.14
C ASP A 20 -8.40 1.07 -2.74
N THR A 21 -8.44 1.39 -1.44
CA THR A 21 -8.34 2.76 -0.90
C THR A 21 -7.06 3.00 -0.09
N GLY A 22 -6.45 1.95 0.45
CA GLY A 22 -5.40 2.02 1.46
C GLY A 22 -5.92 2.34 2.88
N GLU A 23 -7.23 2.38 3.10
CA GLU A 23 -7.80 2.75 4.39
C GLU A 23 -7.53 1.66 5.45
N LEU A 24 -6.86 2.05 6.54
CA LEU A 24 -6.49 1.18 7.66
C LEU A 24 -7.40 1.45 8.87
N THR A 25 -8.28 0.50 9.19
CA THR A 25 -9.20 0.57 10.33
C THR A 25 -8.84 -0.47 11.41
N SER A 26 -9.38 -0.29 12.62
CA SER A 26 -9.30 -1.31 13.69
C SER A 26 -10.60 -2.13 13.69
N LEU A 27 -10.48 -3.44 13.54
CA LEU A 27 -11.61 -4.37 13.56
C LEU A 27 -11.98 -4.78 14.99
N ALA A 28 -10.98 -5.18 15.78
CA ALA A 28 -11.13 -5.55 17.18
C ALA A 28 -9.84 -5.33 17.99
N GLY A 29 -9.97 -5.30 19.32
CA GLY A 29 -8.87 -5.08 20.27
C GLY A 29 -8.84 -3.66 20.84
N SER A 30 -8.74 -3.54 22.16
CA SER A 30 -8.60 -2.26 22.88
C SER A 30 -7.21 -1.63 22.65
N GLY A 31 -6.17 -2.46 22.60
CA GLY A 31 -4.75 -2.09 22.56
C GLY A 31 -3.99 -2.42 23.84
N GLU A 32 -4.72 -2.62 24.94
CA GLU A 32 -4.16 -3.18 26.15
C GLU A 32 -4.00 -4.69 26.00
N ALA A 33 -2.89 -5.22 26.51
CA ALA A 33 -2.64 -6.65 26.56
C ALA A 33 -3.63 -7.35 27.52
N GLY A 34 -4.21 -8.46 27.06
CA GLY A 34 -5.14 -9.29 27.84
C GLY A 34 -5.94 -10.23 26.93
N ASP A 35 -6.80 -11.05 27.50
CA ASP A 35 -7.53 -12.10 26.78
C ASP A 35 -9.07 -11.92 26.83
N ALA A 36 -9.56 -10.79 27.31
CA ALA A 36 -10.99 -10.52 27.44
C ALA A 36 -11.74 -10.67 26.10
N ASP A 37 -12.81 -11.46 26.10
CA ASP A 37 -13.78 -11.53 25.01
C ASP A 37 -14.70 -10.28 25.01
N GLY A 38 -15.24 -9.93 23.85
CA GLY A 38 -16.05 -8.71 23.73
C GLY A 38 -16.23 -8.23 22.28
N VAL A 39 -16.86 -7.07 22.09
CA VAL A 39 -17.11 -6.51 20.75
C VAL A 39 -16.16 -5.34 20.46
N ARG A 40 -15.46 -5.41 19.33
CA ARG A 40 -14.56 -4.38 18.80
C ARG A 40 -13.49 -3.98 19.84
N GLY A 41 -13.50 -2.74 20.30
CA GLY A 41 -12.53 -2.21 21.26
C GLY A 41 -12.75 -2.65 22.71
N ALA A 42 -13.80 -3.42 23.01
CA ALA A 42 -13.99 -4.01 24.34
C ALA A 42 -13.22 -5.34 24.51
N ALA A 43 -12.89 -6.02 23.41
CA ALA A 43 -12.06 -7.22 23.44
C ALA A 43 -10.58 -6.86 23.67
N GLN A 44 -9.82 -7.81 24.22
CA GLN A 44 -8.37 -7.73 24.38
C GLN A 44 -7.70 -8.91 23.68
N PHE A 45 -6.48 -8.66 23.20
CA PHE A 45 -5.56 -9.67 22.68
C PHE A 45 -4.21 -9.49 23.41
N HIS A 46 -3.39 -10.51 23.46
CA HIS A 46 -2.03 -10.42 23.97
C HIS A 46 -1.04 -10.92 22.92
N ASN A 47 -0.45 -9.97 22.20
CA ASN A 47 0.54 -10.21 21.14
C ASN A 47 0.03 -11.19 20.05
N PRO A 48 -1.12 -10.92 19.40
CA PRO A 48 -1.67 -11.82 18.39
C PRO A 48 -0.76 -11.89 17.15
N THR A 49 -0.60 -13.06 16.54
CA THR A 49 0.41 -13.32 15.49
C THR A 49 -0.19 -13.92 14.20
N GLY A 50 -0.85 -15.06 14.31
CA GLY A 50 -1.46 -15.75 13.17
C GLY A 50 -2.88 -15.31 12.92
N VAL A 51 -3.29 -15.18 11.66
CA VAL A 51 -4.70 -14.96 11.29
C VAL A 51 -5.10 -15.74 10.04
N ALA A 52 -6.25 -16.43 10.13
CA ALA A 52 -6.91 -17.10 9.00
C ALA A 52 -8.34 -16.55 8.84
N ILE A 53 -8.87 -16.59 7.62
CA ILE A 53 -10.26 -16.19 7.31
C ILE A 53 -11.08 -17.39 6.85
N SER A 54 -12.33 -17.48 7.30
CA SER A 54 -13.26 -18.53 6.84
C SER A 54 -13.52 -18.45 5.33
N PRO A 55 -13.79 -19.57 4.64
CA PRO A 55 -14.05 -19.58 3.19
C PRO A 55 -15.23 -18.70 2.74
N ASP A 56 -16.20 -18.47 3.63
CA ASP A 56 -17.35 -17.57 3.41
C ASP A 56 -17.05 -16.09 3.77
N GLY A 57 -15.87 -15.80 4.31
CA GLY A 57 -15.44 -14.47 4.75
C GLY A 57 -16.14 -13.94 6.01
N SER A 58 -16.93 -14.75 6.72
CA SER A 58 -17.74 -14.32 7.87
C SER A 58 -16.97 -14.23 9.19
N ALA A 59 -15.89 -15.00 9.35
CA ALA A 59 -15.11 -15.09 10.57
C ALA A 59 -13.60 -15.06 10.29
N LEU A 60 -12.85 -14.52 11.25
CA LEU A 60 -11.40 -14.63 11.35
C LEU A 60 -11.06 -15.50 12.55
N PHE A 61 -9.97 -16.25 12.45
CA PHE A 61 -9.41 -17.05 13.52
C PHE A 61 -8.00 -16.55 13.79
N VAL A 62 -7.66 -16.34 15.06
CA VAL A 62 -6.45 -15.64 15.48
C VAL A 62 -5.70 -16.51 16.49
N ALA A 63 -4.40 -16.71 16.25
CA ALA A 63 -3.47 -17.18 17.27
C ALA A 63 -3.12 -16.00 18.20
N ASP A 64 -3.65 -16.03 19.42
CA ASP A 64 -3.44 -15.01 20.42
C ASP A 64 -2.29 -15.44 21.33
N ASN A 65 -1.07 -15.24 20.82
CA ASN A 65 0.13 -15.99 21.20
C ASN A 65 0.41 -16.00 22.71
N ARG A 66 0.42 -14.83 23.36
CA ARG A 66 0.69 -14.70 24.80
C ARG A 66 -0.56 -14.85 25.67
N SER A 67 -1.73 -15.03 25.06
CA SER A 67 -2.96 -15.46 25.74
C SER A 67 -3.15 -16.97 25.72
N HIS A 68 -2.24 -17.74 25.08
CA HIS A 68 -2.32 -19.20 24.97
C HIS A 68 -3.65 -19.70 24.38
N LYS A 69 -4.25 -18.91 23.48
CA LYS A 69 -5.63 -19.06 23.00
C LYS A 69 -5.76 -18.94 21.50
N ILE A 70 -6.74 -19.66 20.96
CA ILE A 70 -7.26 -19.47 19.61
C ILE A 70 -8.57 -18.68 19.74
N ARG A 71 -8.63 -17.50 19.12
CA ARG A 71 -9.76 -16.58 19.19
C ARG A 71 -10.51 -16.56 17.87
N ARG A 72 -11.84 -16.51 17.90
CA ARG A 72 -12.71 -16.32 16.74
C ARG A 72 -13.26 -14.90 16.74
N VAL A 73 -13.17 -14.21 15.61
CA VAL A 73 -13.68 -12.84 15.41
C VAL A 73 -14.72 -12.83 14.30
N GLU A 74 -15.94 -12.42 14.58
CA GLU A 74 -16.97 -12.21 13.56
C GLU A 74 -16.69 -10.90 12.77
N VAL A 75 -16.52 -11.00 11.46
CA VAL A 75 -16.09 -9.88 10.59
C VAL A 75 -17.14 -8.75 10.55
N ALA A 76 -18.43 -9.09 10.56
CA ALA A 76 -19.51 -8.11 10.45
C ALA A 76 -19.66 -7.25 11.73
N THR A 77 -19.61 -7.89 12.90
CA THR A 77 -19.87 -7.23 14.19
C THR A 77 -18.60 -6.75 14.87
N GLY A 78 -17.46 -7.41 14.63
CA GLY A 78 -16.24 -7.29 15.42
C GLY A 78 -16.32 -8.02 16.77
N ALA A 79 -17.26 -8.95 16.94
CA ALA A 79 -17.36 -9.77 18.16
C ALA A 79 -16.23 -10.80 18.23
N VAL A 80 -15.48 -10.78 19.33
CA VAL A 80 -14.39 -11.70 19.66
C VAL A 80 -14.87 -12.68 20.72
N ALA A 81 -14.64 -13.97 20.49
CA ALA A 81 -14.86 -15.05 21.45
C ALA A 81 -13.65 -16.01 21.46
N THR A 82 -13.37 -16.62 22.60
CA THR A 82 -12.38 -17.69 22.72
C THR A 82 -12.95 -18.98 22.12
N LEU A 83 -12.22 -19.59 21.19
CA LEU A 83 -12.60 -20.86 20.56
C LEU A 83 -11.99 -22.06 21.31
N ALA A 84 -10.71 -21.95 21.69
CA ALA A 84 -10.00 -22.94 22.47
C ALA A 84 -8.79 -22.32 23.19
N GLY A 85 -8.32 -22.97 24.26
CA GLY A 85 -7.21 -22.54 25.10
C GLY A 85 -7.68 -22.08 26.48
N SER A 86 -7.07 -22.63 27.52
CA SER A 86 -7.29 -22.26 28.93
C SER A 86 -6.86 -20.81 29.23
N GLY A 87 -5.69 -20.42 28.72
CA GLY A 87 -4.97 -19.19 29.07
C GLY A 87 -3.61 -19.44 29.71
N ASP A 88 -3.38 -20.67 30.19
CA ASP A 88 -2.12 -21.10 30.80
C ASP A 88 -1.26 -21.88 29.79
N ALA A 89 0.05 -21.61 29.81
CA ALA A 89 1.04 -22.33 29.00
C ALA A 89 1.18 -23.78 29.48
N ASP A 90 0.60 -24.73 28.74
CA ASP A 90 0.65 -26.17 29.02
C ASP A 90 0.34 -26.97 27.72
N ASP A 91 0.40 -28.30 27.80
CA ASP A 91 0.20 -29.22 26.68
C ASP A 91 -0.92 -30.23 26.98
N ALA A 92 -2.14 -29.92 26.52
CA ALA A 92 -3.29 -30.80 26.66
C ALA A 92 -4.26 -30.70 25.48
N ASP A 93 -4.65 -31.85 24.94
CA ASP A 93 -5.82 -31.99 24.06
C ASP A 93 -7.12 -31.93 24.89
N GLY A 94 -8.18 -31.37 24.34
CA GLY A 94 -9.40 -31.09 25.09
C GLY A 94 -10.45 -30.35 24.26
N VAL A 95 -11.45 -29.75 24.92
CA VAL A 95 -12.47 -28.93 24.26
C VAL A 95 -12.56 -27.57 24.95
N GLY A 96 -12.48 -26.49 24.18
CA GLY A 96 -12.58 -25.13 24.71
C GLY A 96 -11.43 -24.80 25.66
N ASP A 97 -11.76 -24.46 26.90
CA ASP A 97 -10.82 -24.12 27.98
C ASP A 97 -10.11 -25.34 28.60
N ALA A 98 -10.59 -26.55 28.34
CA ALA A 98 -9.90 -27.79 28.74
C ALA A 98 -8.74 -28.16 27.81
N ALA A 99 -8.57 -27.47 26.68
CA ALA A 99 -7.39 -27.59 25.82
C ALA A 99 -6.35 -26.54 26.21
N HIS A 100 -5.07 -26.91 26.16
CA HIS A 100 -3.95 -26.01 26.48
C HIS A 100 -2.99 -25.90 25.29
N PHE A 101 -2.40 -24.71 25.16
CA PHE A 101 -1.42 -24.33 24.13
C PHE A 101 -0.25 -23.58 24.79
N SER A 102 0.93 -23.63 24.17
CA SER A 102 2.11 -22.89 24.58
C SER A 102 2.60 -22.04 23.41
N TYR A 103 2.31 -20.73 23.48
CA TYR A 103 2.65 -19.75 22.44
C TYR A 103 2.19 -20.15 21.02
N PRO A 104 0.87 -20.38 20.79
CA PRO A 104 0.35 -20.67 19.45
C PRO A 104 0.71 -19.51 18.50
N SER A 105 1.32 -19.82 17.37
CA SER A 105 2.05 -18.83 16.54
C SER A 105 1.37 -18.53 15.21
N ALA A 106 0.89 -19.55 14.49
CA ALA A 106 0.12 -19.38 13.26
C ALA A 106 -1.12 -20.30 13.20
N VAL A 107 -2.05 -19.94 12.31
CA VAL A 107 -3.28 -20.68 12.04
C VAL A 107 -3.54 -20.77 10.54
N ALA A 108 -3.86 -21.96 10.06
CA ALA A 108 -4.43 -22.22 8.74
C ALA A 108 -5.84 -22.81 8.91
N ILE A 109 -6.72 -22.65 7.93
CA ILE A 109 -8.09 -23.21 7.95
C ILE A 109 -8.32 -24.14 6.77
N SER A 110 -9.01 -25.25 7.01
CA SER A 110 -9.38 -26.19 5.95
C SER A 110 -10.25 -25.54 4.86
N PRO A 111 -10.15 -25.99 3.59
CA PRO A 111 -10.93 -25.42 2.48
C PRO A 111 -12.46 -25.46 2.68
N ASP A 112 -12.96 -26.37 3.51
CA ASP A 112 -14.38 -26.48 3.89
C ASP A 112 -14.77 -25.61 5.11
N GLY A 113 -13.80 -24.98 5.78
CA GLY A 113 -13.99 -24.17 6.98
C GLY A 113 -14.24 -24.95 8.27
N GLY A 114 -14.15 -26.28 8.25
CA GLY A 114 -14.49 -27.15 9.39
C GLY A 114 -13.43 -27.22 10.49
N ALA A 115 -12.14 -27.10 10.13
CA ALA A 115 -11.02 -27.29 11.05
C ALA A 115 -9.94 -26.22 10.87
N LEU A 116 -9.32 -25.80 11.97
CA LEU A 116 -8.08 -25.03 11.98
C LEU A 116 -6.90 -25.97 12.21
N PHE A 117 -5.74 -25.60 11.68
CA PHE A 117 -4.45 -26.20 11.99
C PHE A 117 -3.55 -25.12 12.57
N VAL A 118 -2.95 -25.43 13.72
CA VAL A 118 -2.25 -24.49 14.58
C VAL A 118 -0.81 -24.96 14.78
N THR A 119 0.15 -24.06 14.60
CA THR A 119 1.50 -24.24 15.13
C THR A 119 1.53 -23.83 16.59
N ASP A 120 1.70 -24.82 17.46
CA ASP A 120 1.75 -24.66 18.91
C ASP A 120 3.21 -24.63 19.34
N SER A 121 3.84 -23.47 19.15
CA SER A 121 5.30 -23.41 18.91
C SER A 121 6.12 -23.78 20.14
N GLY A 122 5.68 -23.34 21.32
CA GLY A 122 6.26 -23.68 22.62
C GLY A 122 5.94 -25.08 23.12
N ASN A 123 5.07 -25.83 22.44
CA ASN A 123 4.83 -27.27 22.65
C ASN A 123 5.39 -28.12 21.49
N HIS A 124 6.08 -27.51 20.52
CA HIS A 124 6.70 -28.19 19.37
C HIS A 124 5.73 -29.09 18.57
N LYS A 125 4.48 -28.65 18.45
CA LYS A 125 3.37 -29.46 17.92
C LYS A 125 2.58 -28.77 16.81
N ILE A 126 1.96 -29.60 15.98
CA ILE A 126 0.88 -29.21 15.08
C ILE A 126 -0.44 -29.71 15.67
N ARG A 127 -1.35 -28.79 16.00
CA ARG A 127 -2.65 -29.08 16.61
C ARG A 127 -3.77 -28.83 15.60
N ARG A 128 -4.87 -29.58 15.69
CA ARG A 128 -6.10 -29.40 14.91
C ARG A 128 -7.21 -28.92 15.86
N VAL A 129 -7.96 -27.88 15.47
CA VAL A 129 -9.08 -27.33 16.26
C VAL A 129 -10.36 -27.37 15.42
N GLU A 130 -11.39 -28.07 15.91
CA GLU A 130 -12.70 -28.10 15.24
C GLU A 130 -13.45 -26.79 15.43
N VAL A 131 -13.72 -26.07 14.33
CA VAL A 131 -14.35 -24.74 14.34
C VAL A 131 -15.75 -24.76 14.98
N ALA A 132 -16.47 -25.88 14.83
CA ALA A 132 -17.84 -26.02 15.33
C ALA A 132 -17.94 -26.35 16.83
N THR A 133 -16.87 -26.87 17.46
CA THR A 133 -16.92 -27.40 18.84
C THR A 133 -15.81 -26.88 19.76
N GLY A 134 -14.74 -26.29 19.22
CA GLY A 134 -13.55 -25.95 19.99
C GLY A 134 -12.74 -27.17 20.44
N SER A 135 -12.98 -28.35 19.85
CA SER A 135 -12.23 -29.58 20.17
C SER A 135 -10.83 -29.52 19.57
N VAL A 136 -9.81 -29.72 20.40
CA VAL A 136 -8.39 -29.70 20.03
C VAL A 136 -7.81 -31.11 20.09
N THR A 137 -7.09 -31.50 19.04
CA THR A 137 -6.35 -32.77 18.95
C THR A 137 -4.97 -32.55 18.34
N THR A 138 -3.95 -33.25 18.82
CA THR A 138 -2.61 -33.24 18.21
C THR A 138 -2.60 -34.00 16.88
N VAL A 139 -1.94 -33.43 15.87
CA VAL A 139 -1.78 -34.03 14.52
C VAL A 139 -0.39 -34.67 14.38
N ALA A 140 0.65 -33.96 14.85
CA ALA A 140 2.03 -34.43 14.85
C ALA A 140 2.87 -33.61 15.84
N GLY A 141 4.00 -34.17 16.28
CA GLY A 141 4.88 -33.60 17.31
C GLY A 141 4.58 -34.22 18.68
N ASN A 142 5.63 -34.60 19.42
CA ASN A 142 5.47 -35.28 20.71
C ASN A 142 5.56 -34.35 21.95
N GLY A 143 6.11 -33.14 21.78
CA GLY A 143 6.37 -32.18 22.87
C GLY A 143 7.86 -31.89 23.10
N ASP A 144 8.76 -32.76 22.63
CA ASP A 144 10.21 -32.59 22.74
C ASP A 144 10.79 -31.92 21.48
N GLU A 145 11.74 -31.00 21.67
CA GLU A 145 12.52 -30.40 20.57
C GLU A 145 13.28 -31.47 19.76
N GLY A 146 13.27 -31.34 18.43
CA GLY A 146 14.01 -32.22 17.53
C GLY A 146 13.54 -32.11 16.08
N ASP A 147 14.20 -32.81 15.15
CA ASP A 147 13.98 -32.64 13.70
C ASP A 147 13.52 -33.91 12.97
N ALA A 148 13.19 -34.97 13.71
CA ALA A 148 12.86 -36.28 13.15
C ALA A 148 11.58 -36.26 12.30
N ASP A 149 11.66 -36.84 11.10
CA ASP A 149 10.49 -37.22 10.30
C ASP A 149 9.84 -38.49 10.87
N GLY A 150 8.51 -38.59 10.78
CA GLY A 150 7.76 -39.65 11.45
C GLY A 150 6.24 -39.53 11.23
N VAL A 151 5.46 -40.25 12.04
CA VAL A 151 3.99 -40.19 12.01
C VAL A 151 3.47 -39.88 13.42
N GLY A 152 2.65 -38.84 13.56
CA GLY A 152 2.14 -38.40 14.86
C GLY A 152 3.27 -38.04 15.83
N ASP A 153 3.26 -38.66 17.00
CA ASP A 153 4.25 -38.49 18.08
C ASP A 153 5.64 -39.09 17.76
N ALA A 154 5.82 -39.75 16.61
CA ALA A 154 7.15 -40.17 16.14
C ALA A 154 7.87 -39.07 15.34
N ALA A 155 7.17 -37.98 14.98
CA ALA A 155 7.77 -36.80 14.38
C ALA A 155 8.10 -35.76 15.46
N HIS A 156 9.20 -35.03 15.26
CA HIS A 156 9.62 -33.93 16.12
C HIS A 156 9.72 -32.63 15.31
N PHE A 157 9.47 -31.51 15.99
CA PHE A 157 9.65 -30.14 15.49
C PHE A 157 10.49 -29.34 16.50
N CYS A 158 11.01 -28.19 16.10
CA CYS A 158 11.67 -27.25 16.99
C CYS A 158 11.13 -25.83 16.73
N ASN A 159 10.33 -25.37 17.70
CA ASN A 159 9.62 -24.08 17.66
C ASN A 159 8.93 -23.79 16.31
N PRO A 160 7.97 -24.62 15.81
CA PRO A 160 7.34 -24.39 14.52
C PRO A 160 6.50 -23.11 14.54
N ILE A 161 6.72 -22.19 13.58
CA ILE A 161 6.08 -20.86 13.57
C ILE A 161 5.00 -20.76 12.50
N GLY A 162 5.35 -20.92 11.23
CA GLY A 162 4.43 -20.71 10.10
C GLY A 162 3.70 -21.98 9.67
N ILE A 163 2.47 -21.83 9.19
CA ILE A 163 1.69 -22.94 8.63
C ILE A 163 0.78 -22.51 7.47
N ALA A 164 0.77 -23.31 6.41
CA ALA A 164 -0.21 -23.23 5.32
C ALA A 164 -0.80 -24.61 5.01
N ILE A 165 -1.95 -24.63 4.34
CA ILE A 165 -2.66 -25.85 3.94
C ILE A 165 -2.91 -25.89 2.43
N SER A 166 -2.76 -27.06 1.83
CA SER A 166 -3.01 -27.30 0.40
C SER A 166 -4.47 -27.02 0.01
N LEU A 167 -4.68 -26.67 -1.26
CA LEU A 167 -6.00 -26.29 -1.79
C LEU A 167 -7.05 -27.41 -1.69
N ASP A 168 -6.61 -28.67 -1.64
CA ASP A 168 -7.43 -29.87 -1.45
C ASP A 168 -7.58 -30.28 0.04
N GLY A 169 -6.90 -29.59 0.95
CA GLY A 169 -6.89 -29.88 2.39
C GLY A 169 -6.09 -31.11 2.79
N SER A 170 -5.34 -31.76 1.89
CA SER A 170 -4.66 -33.02 2.17
C SER A 170 -3.33 -32.88 2.92
N ALA A 171 -2.66 -31.73 2.80
CA ALA A 171 -1.33 -31.51 3.37
C ALA A 171 -1.15 -30.11 3.97
N LEU A 172 -0.39 -30.06 5.06
CA LEU A 172 0.11 -28.84 5.68
C LEU A 172 1.56 -28.63 5.29
N PHE A 173 1.99 -27.39 5.20
CA PHE A 173 3.37 -26.98 5.03
C PHE A 173 3.76 -26.08 6.20
N VAL A 174 4.77 -26.49 6.95
CA VAL A 174 5.15 -25.92 8.24
C VAL A 174 6.55 -25.34 8.14
N ALA A 175 6.72 -24.10 8.60
CA ALA A 175 8.03 -23.53 8.87
C ALA A 175 8.48 -23.97 10.26
N ASP A 176 9.41 -24.92 10.28
CA ASP A 176 10.00 -25.53 11.47
C ASP A 176 11.24 -24.73 11.83
N ASN A 177 11.02 -23.66 12.61
CA ASN A 177 11.85 -22.45 12.62
C ASN A 177 13.28 -22.73 13.09
N GLU A 178 13.43 -23.30 14.27
CA GLU A 178 14.74 -23.54 14.88
C GLU A 178 15.44 -24.78 14.29
N ASN A 179 14.71 -25.60 13.53
CA ASN A 179 15.25 -26.68 12.71
C ASN A 179 15.66 -26.23 11.30
N HIS A 180 15.51 -24.96 10.93
CA HIS A 180 15.90 -24.43 9.61
C HIS A 180 15.26 -25.18 8.41
N LYS A 181 14.05 -25.71 8.60
CA LYS A 181 13.39 -26.64 7.66
C LYS A 181 11.97 -26.24 7.31
N ILE A 182 11.56 -26.66 6.11
CA ILE A 182 10.16 -26.69 5.69
C ILE A 182 9.69 -28.14 5.73
N ARG A 183 8.69 -28.42 6.56
CA ARG A 183 8.14 -29.77 6.77
C ARG A 183 6.77 -29.86 6.10
N ARG A 184 6.46 -31.00 5.48
CA ARG A 184 5.13 -31.34 4.97
C ARG A 184 4.47 -32.32 5.93
N VAL A 185 3.24 -32.04 6.35
CA VAL A 185 2.43 -32.93 7.20
C VAL A 185 1.21 -33.39 6.42
N GLU A 186 0.97 -34.69 6.30
CA GLU A 186 -0.26 -35.24 5.71
C GLU A 186 -1.40 -35.20 6.74
N VAL A 187 -2.47 -34.47 6.43
CA VAL A 187 -3.58 -34.19 7.37
C VAL A 187 -4.31 -35.45 7.84
N ALA A 188 -4.44 -36.44 6.95
CA ALA A 188 -5.20 -37.67 7.22
C ALA A 188 -4.44 -38.69 8.08
N THR A 189 -3.10 -38.63 8.12
CA THR A 189 -2.24 -39.65 8.74
C THR A 189 -1.36 -39.10 9.86
N GLY A 190 -1.12 -37.79 9.90
CA GLY A 190 -0.09 -37.19 10.76
C GLY A 190 1.34 -37.47 10.29
N ALA A 191 1.55 -37.95 9.05
CA ALA A 191 2.87 -38.24 8.52
C ALA A 191 3.63 -36.95 8.17
N VAL A 192 4.79 -36.75 8.79
CA VAL A 192 5.70 -35.61 8.62
C VAL A 192 6.90 -36.03 7.78
N THR A 193 7.20 -35.24 6.75
CA THR A 193 8.39 -35.39 5.91
C THR A 193 9.06 -34.04 5.70
N THR A 194 10.39 -33.97 5.74
CA THR A 194 11.16 -32.78 5.38
C THR A 194 11.04 -32.54 3.87
N LEU A 195 10.57 -31.35 3.49
CA LEU A 195 10.39 -30.94 2.11
C LEU A 195 11.61 -30.20 1.56
N ALA A 196 12.19 -29.31 2.37
CA ALA A 196 13.41 -28.56 2.06
C ALA A 196 14.10 -28.07 3.35
N GLY A 197 15.40 -27.80 3.27
CA GLY A 197 16.23 -27.32 4.38
C GLY A 197 17.19 -28.38 4.90
N SER A 198 18.47 -28.05 4.96
CA SER A 198 19.54 -28.95 5.45
C SER A 198 19.49 -29.22 6.96
N GLY A 199 18.88 -28.31 7.74
CA GLY A 199 19.02 -28.23 9.19
C GLY A 199 20.04 -27.18 9.69
N GLU A 200 20.86 -26.64 8.79
CA GLU A 200 21.84 -25.60 9.09
C GLU A 200 21.36 -24.22 8.60
N GLY A 201 21.54 -23.19 9.42
CA GLY A 201 21.17 -21.82 9.10
C GLY A 201 21.90 -21.26 7.87
N GLY A 202 21.15 -20.70 6.92
CA GLY A 202 21.73 -20.06 5.74
C GLY A 202 20.70 -19.58 4.70
N ASN A 203 21.19 -19.21 3.52
CA ASN A 203 20.42 -18.68 2.40
C ASN A 203 20.89 -19.25 1.04
N ALA A 204 21.27 -20.52 1.02
CA ALA A 204 21.76 -21.21 -0.17
C ALA A 204 20.61 -21.85 -0.95
N ASP A 205 20.54 -21.54 -2.24
CA ASP A 205 19.58 -22.15 -3.17
C ASP A 205 19.90 -23.64 -3.41
N GLY A 206 18.87 -24.48 -3.46
CA GLY A 206 19.03 -25.91 -3.66
C GLY A 206 17.70 -26.65 -3.79
N VAL A 207 17.77 -27.98 -3.89
CA VAL A 207 16.61 -28.87 -3.88
C VAL A 207 16.67 -29.72 -2.62
N GLY A 208 15.58 -29.78 -1.85
CA GLY A 208 15.51 -30.60 -0.63
C GLY A 208 16.49 -30.13 0.44
N ASP A 209 17.32 -31.07 0.92
CA ASP A 209 18.36 -30.88 1.93
C ASP A 209 19.58 -30.07 1.43
N ALA A 210 19.70 -29.82 0.12
CA ALA A 210 20.72 -28.93 -0.43
C ALA A 210 20.39 -27.44 -0.27
N ALA A 211 19.13 -27.08 -0.02
CA ALA A 211 18.73 -25.72 0.30
C ALA A 211 18.96 -25.40 1.78
N THR A 212 19.25 -24.14 2.12
CA THR A 212 19.35 -23.70 3.52
C THR A 212 18.43 -22.51 3.80
N PHE A 213 17.85 -22.49 5.00
CA PHE A 213 16.98 -21.42 5.50
C PHE A 213 17.53 -20.89 6.83
N ASP A 214 17.37 -19.61 7.12
CA ASP A 214 17.73 -19.04 8.42
C ASP A 214 16.46 -18.63 9.18
N GLN A 215 16.01 -19.52 10.07
CA GLN A 215 14.79 -19.38 10.86
C GLN A 215 13.56 -19.03 9.99
N PRO A 216 13.01 -19.98 9.20
CA PRO A 216 11.82 -19.72 8.40
C PRO A 216 10.61 -19.39 9.30
N VAL A 217 9.86 -18.34 8.97
CA VAL A 217 8.80 -17.76 9.80
C VAL A 217 7.41 -18.01 9.22
N GLU A 218 7.19 -17.66 7.95
CA GLU A 218 5.89 -17.76 7.29
C GLU A 218 5.98 -18.71 6.10
N VAL A 219 4.90 -19.46 5.85
CA VAL A 219 4.70 -20.24 4.63
C VAL A 219 3.37 -19.84 4.03
N ALA A 220 3.32 -19.62 2.71
CA ALA A 220 2.08 -19.40 1.97
C ALA A 220 2.09 -20.20 0.67
N ILE A 221 0.91 -20.58 0.16
CA ILE A 221 0.79 -21.35 -1.10
C ILE A 221 0.27 -20.43 -2.21
N SER A 222 0.80 -20.60 -3.42
CA SER A 222 0.24 -19.98 -4.61
C SER A 222 -1.19 -20.45 -4.89
N ALA A 223 -1.99 -19.61 -5.57
CA ALA A 223 -3.40 -19.87 -5.83
C ALA A 223 -3.70 -21.07 -6.77
N ASP A 224 -2.67 -21.60 -7.43
CA ASP A 224 -2.71 -22.84 -8.23
C ASP A 224 -2.16 -24.07 -7.48
N GLY A 225 -1.67 -23.89 -6.25
CA GLY A 225 -1.10 -24.96 -5.41
C GLY A 225 0.29 -25.43 -5.81
N SER A 226 0.95 -24.79 -6.79
CA SER A 226 2.22 -25.26 -7.36
C SER A 226 3.46 -24.83 -6.58
N THR A 227 3.38 -23.71 -5.85
CA THR A 227 4.54 -23.01 -5.27
C THR A 227 4.29 -22.68 -3.81
N LEU A 228 5.32 -22.85 -2.98
CA LEU A 228 5.36 -22.33 -1.62
C LEU A 228 6.23 -21.07 -1.58
N LEU A 229 5.70 -20.02 -0.96
CA LEU A 229 6.46 -18.84 -0.57
C LEU A 229 6.87 -19.00 0.89
N VAL A 230 8.13 -18.76 1.20
CA VAL A 230 8.70 -18.88 2.55
C VAL A 230 9.40 -17.58 2.91
N SER A 231 9.20 -17.07 4.12
CA SER A 231 9.98 -15.96 4.68
C SER A 231 10.93 -16.46 5.77
N SER A 232 12.09 -15.81 5.92
CA SER A 232 13.16 -16.17 6.85
C SER A 232 13.63 -14.94 7.62
N VAL A 233 14.03 -15.08 8.89
CA VAL A 233 14.44 -13.94 9.75
C VAL A 233 15.67 -13.22 9.19
N GLY A 234 16.55 -13.92 8.46
CA GLY A 234 17.74 -13.35 7.83
C GLY A 234 17.51 -12.32 6.72
N ASP A 235 16.35 -12.34 6.03
CA ASP A 235 16.19 -11.65 4.73
C ASP A 235 15.47 -10.29 4.74
N LEU A 236 15.07 -9.78 5.92
CA LEU A 236 14.44 -8.44 6.02
C LEU A 236 15.37 -7.26 5.66
N ARG A 237 16.62 -7.51 5.22
CA ARG A 237 17.55 -6.43 4.81
C ARG A 237 18.28 -6.60 3.47
N GLN A 238 18.55 -7.81 2.95
CA GLN A 238 19.25 -7.97 1.66
C GLN A 238 18.94 -9.28 0.89
N ARG A 239 17.76 -9.39 0.27
CA ARG A 239 17.53 -9.96 -1.10
C ARG A 239 16.03 -9.92 -1.46
N LEU A 240 15.70 -9.46 -2.67
CA LEU A 240 14.33 -9.38 -3.22
C LEU A 240 14.22 -10.34 -4.40
N GLU A 241 14.16 -11.65 -4.16
CA GLU A 241 14.38 -12.64 -5.23
C GLU A 241 13.13 -13.35 -5.77
N HIS A 242 11.97 -13.24 -5.09
CA HIS A 242 10.72 -13.85 -5.59
C HIS A 242 9.57 -12.84 -5.68
N VAL A 243 9.60 -12.01 -6.73
CA VAL A 243 8.49 -11.13 -7.09
C VAL A 243 7.42 -11.93 -7.82
N SER A 244 6.31 -12.23 -7.14
CA SER A 244 5.22 -13.02 -7.74
C SER A 244 4.67 -12.37 -9.01
N LYS A 245 4.71 -13.12 -10.13
CA LYS A 245 4.10 -12.74 -11.41
C LYS A 245 2.63 -12.37 -11.27
N SER A 246 1.89 -13.02 -10.37
CA SER A 246 0.49 -12.71 -10.04
C SER A 246 0.35 -11.26 -9.56
N LEU A 247 1.26 -10.80 -8.71
CA LEU A 247 1.23 -9.46 -8.13
C LEU A 247 1.62 -8.39 -9.16
N LEU A 248 2.65 -8.66 -9.96
CA LEU A 248 3.03 -7.81 -11.10
C LEU A 248 1.87 -7.67 -12.10
N CYS A 249 1.25 -8.78 -12.51
CA CYS A 249 0.06 -8.79 -13.38
C CYS A 249 -1.14 -8.08 -12.77
N ALA A 250 -1.34 -8.16 -11.45
CA ALA A 250 -2.44 -7.49 -10.76
C ALA A 250 -2.26 -5.96 -10.77
N ARG A 251 -1.03 -5.50 -10.52
CA ARG A 251 -0.70 -4.08 -10.31
C ARG A 251 -0.22 -3.32 -11.56
N SER A 252 0.06 -4.03 -12.66
CA SER A 252 0.51 -3.46 -13.95
C SER A 252 -0.16 -4.14 -15.14
N VAL A 253 -0.76 -3.34 -16.02
CA VAL A 253 -1.31 -3.82 -17.30
C VAL A 253 -0.19 -4.19 -18.29
N PHE A 254 0.96 -3.53 -18.20
CA PHE A 254 2.16 -3.88 -18.96
C PHE A 254 2.63 -5.30 -18.60
N PHE A 255 2.86 -5.60 -17.32
CA PHE A 255 3.31 -6.93 -16.90
C PHE A 255 2.26 -8.01 -17.22
N ARG A 256 0.96 -7.70 -17.04
CA ARG A 256 -0.13 -8.59 -17.47
C ARG A 256 -0.08 -8.94 -18.96
N THR A 257 0.29 -7.98 -19.80
CA THR A 257 0.41 -8.16 -21.25
C THR A 257 1.69 -8.91 -21.61
N MET A 258 2.84 -8.49 -21.07
CA MET A 258 4.15 -9.12 -21.23
C MET A 258 4.13 -10.61 -20.84
N PHE A 259 3.51 -10.94 -19.71
CA PHE A 259 3.43 -12.32 -19.22
C PHE A 259 2.26 -13.13 -19.83
N GLY A 260 1.31 -12.46 -20.51
CA GLY A 260 0.21 -13.12 -21.23
C GLY A 260 0.63 -13.72 -22.58
N ILE A 261 1.70 -13.20 -23.21
CA ILE A 261 2.22 -13.68 -24.50
C ILE A 261 3.18 -14.88 -24.34
N GLY A 262 2.66 -15.99 -23.84
CA GLY A 262 3.31 -17.30 -23.96
C GLY A 262 4.50 -17.57 -23.03
N MET A 263 4.81 -16.69 -22.08
CA MET A 263 5.87 -16.90 -21.10
C MET A 263 5.45 -17.96 -20.06
N LYS A 264 5.96 -19.18 -20.23
CA LYS A 264 5.84 -20.28 -19.26
C LYS A 264 6.93 -20.17 -18.20
N GLU A 265 6.56 -20.44 -16.94
CA GLU A 265 7.52 -20.57 -15.85
C GLU A 265 8.45 -21.78 -16.09
N ARG A 266 9.74 -21.56 -15.81
CA ARG A 266 10.86 -22.49 -15.90
C ARG A 266 11.94 -22.02 -14.92
N ASP A 267 12.80 -22.95 -14.53
CA ASP A 267 13.77 -22.85 -13.43
C ASP A 267 14.61 -21.57 -13.42
N THR A 268 14.92 -21.00 -14.60
CA THR A 268 15.28 -19.58 -14.73
C THR A 268 14.62 -18.95 -15.96
N ALA A 269 14.06 -17.75 -15.78
CA ALA A 269 13.54 -16.93 -16.87
C ALA A 269 13.83 -15.46 -16.59
N GLU A 270 14.97 -14.98 -17.11
CA GLU A 270 15.40 -13.59 -16.94
C GLU A 270 14.53 -12.64 -17.78
N VAL A 271 14.08 -11.55 -17.15
CA VAL A 271 13.45 -10.41 -17.84
C VAL A 271 14.41 -9.23 -17.79
N THR A 272 15.13 -8.99 -18.90
CA THR A 272 15.97 -7.80 -19.01
C THR A 272 15.08 -6.56 -19.13
N VAL A 273 15.13 -5.69 -18.13
CA VAL A 273 14.53 -4.36 -18.19
C VAL A 273 15.55 -3.37 -18.77
N PRO A 274 15.31 -2.78 -19.95
CA PRO A 274 16.17 -1.74 -20.48
C PRO A 274 15.85 -0.38 -19.81
N HIS A 275 16.82 0.52 -19.80
CA HIS A 275 16.66 1.93 -19.37
C HIS A 275 16.21 2.15 -17.91
N THR A 276 16.72 1.34 -16.98
CA THR A 276 16.57 1.59 -15.53
C THR A 276 17.89 1.35 -14.79
N ASP A 277 18.09 2.02 -13.67
CA ASP A 277 19.08 1.64 -12.67
C ASP A 277 18.47 0.67 -11.63
N LEU A 278 19.33 -0.04 -10.90
CA LEU A 278 18.90 -1.04 -9.93
C LEU A 278 18.08 -0.45 -8.76
N ALA A 279 18.37 0.77 -8.31
CA ALA A 279 17.67 1.37 -7.18
C ALA A 279 16.25 1.81 -7.56
N SER A 280 16.09 2.47 -8.71
CA SER A 280 14.77 2.87 -9.21
C SER A 280 13.89 1.66 -9.55
N PHE A 281 14.46 0.61 -10.15
CA PHE A 281 13.74 -0.65 -10.37
C PHE A 281 13.36 -1.35 -9.06
N THR A 282 14.26 -1.35 -8.07
CA THR A 282 13.97 -1.89 -6.73
C THR A 282 12.84 -1.11 -6.04
N ALA A 283 12.80 0.23 -6.19
CA ALA A 283 11.73 1.06 -5.65
C ALA A 283 10.38 0.80 -6.35
N LEU A 284 10.38 0.59 -7.68
CA LEU A 284 9.20 0.15 -8.43
C LEU A 284 8.67 -1.19 -7.91
N VAL A 285 9.55 -2.19 -7.80
CA VAL A 285 9.20 -3.53 -7.30
C VAL A 285 8.69 -3.46 -5.87
N ARG A 286 9.37 -2.71 -4.99
CA ARG A 286 8.94 -2.47 -3.60
C ARG A 286 7.54 -1.85 -3.56
N TYR A 287 7.28 -0.82 -4.35
CA TYR A 287 5.94 -0.21 -4.43
C TYR A 287 4.87 -1.20 -4.90
N LEU A 288 5.17 -2.02 -5.93
CA LEU A 288 4.23 -3.04 -6.43
C LEU A 288 3.94 -4.14 -5.40
N LEU A 289 4.86 -4.39 -4.46
CA LEU A 289 4.73 -5.33 -3.35
C LEU A 289 4.00 -4.74 -2.14
N THR A 290 4.36 -3.53 -1.70
CA THR A 290 3.96 -2.96 -0.40
C THR A 290 2.99 -1.79 -0.47
N ASP A 291 2.74 -1.25 -1.67
CA ASP A 291 2.00 -0.01 -1.91
C ASP A 291 2.59 1.24 -1.19
N GLN A 292 3.83 1.14 -0.69
CA GLN A 292 4.56 2.24 -0.06
C GLN A 292 5.53 2.88 -1.06
N LEU A 293 5.39 4.20 -1.26
CA LEU A 293 6.38 4.99 -1.99
C LEU A 293 7.60 5.23 -1.09
N ASP A 294 8.66 4.47 -1.31
CA ASP A 294 9.94 4.69 -0.65
C ASP A 294 10.93 5.38 -1.60
N LEU A 295 11.17 6.67 -1.34
CA LEU A 295 12.17 7.49 -2.02
C LEU A 295 13.41 7.75 -1.14
N GLY A 296 13.69 6.89 -0.15
CA GLY A 296 14.88 6.93 0.70
C GLY A 296 15.22 8.30 1.31
N GLU A 297 16.52 8.55 1.49
CA GLU A 297 17.07 9.80 2.03
C GLU A 297 16.74 11.02 1.14
N GLU A 298 16.79 12.23 1.72
CA GLU A 298 16.46 13.48 0.99
C GLU A 298 17.41 13.77 -0.18
N GLU A 299 18.69 13.44 -0.05
CA GLU A 299 19.68 13.68 -1.10
C GLU A 299 19.40 12.82 -2.34
N GLY A 300 19.09 13.47 -3.48
CA GLY A 300 18.66 12.79 -4.70
C GLY A 300 17.23 12.23 -4.67
N ARG A 301 16.41 12.55 -3.65
CA ARG A 301 14.99 12.15 -3.56
C ARG A 301 14.19 12.59 -4.80
N ALA A 302 14.40 13.83 -5.23
CA ALA A 302 13.75 14.41 -6.41
C ALA A 302 14.12 13.67 -7.71
N GLN A 303 15.38 13.27 -7.88
CA GLN A 303 15.81 12.51 -9.05
C GLN A 303 15.18 11.11 -9.06
N ARG A 304 15.25 10.39 -7.94
CA ARG A 304 14.62 9.07 -7.81
C ARG A 304 13.10 9.13 -8.00
N ALA A 305 12.45 10.25 -7.68
CA ALA A 305 11.03 10.48 -7.99
C ALA A 305 10.75 10.73 -9.49
N LEU A 306 11.69 11.33 -10.25
CA LEU A 306 11.61 11.42 -11.71
C LEU A 306 11.76 10.04 -12.33
N ASP A 307 12.85 9.34 -12.00
CA ASP A 307 13.20 8.03 -12.54
C ASP A 307 12.05 7.03 -12.29
N LEU A 308 11.54 6.98 -11.06
CA LEU A 308 10.43 6.11 -10.67
C LEU A 308 9.11 6.48 -11.35
N ARG A 309 8.90 7.74 -11.75
CA ARG A 309 7.72 8.17 -12.50
C ARG A 309 7.78 7.74 -13.96
N GLU A 310 8.94 7.85 -14.60
CA GLU A 310 9.14 7.33 -15.96
C GLU A 310 8.91 5.81 -16.01
N LEU A 311 9.43 5.09 -14.99
CA LEU A 311 9.12 3.68 -14.79
C LEU A 311 7.61 3.44 -14.59
N ALA A 312 6.93 4.22 -13.74
CA ALA A 312 5.49 4.07 -13.51
C ALA A 312 4.65 4.26 -14.79
N GLN A 313 5.03 5.21 -15.66
CA GLN A 313 4.40 5.41 -16.95
C GLN A 313 4.68 4.24 -17.91
N MET A 314 5.94 3.85 -18.05
CA MET A 314 6.37 2.72 -18.90
C MET A 314 5.69 1.40 -18.50
N TYR A 315 5.59 1.14 -17.19
CA TYR A 315 4.95 -0.06 -16.64
C TYR A 315 3.45 0.08 -16.39
N GLN A 316 2.84 1.21 -16.74
CA GLN A 316 1.40 1.43 -16.59
C GLN A 316 0.92 1.16 -15.14
N VAL A 317 1.51 1.91 -14.20
CA VAL A 317 1.23 1.86 -12.75
C VAL A 317 0.71 3.24 -12.28
N PRO A 318 -0.56 3.59 -12.55
CA PRO A 318 -1.01 4.99 -12.48
C PRO A 318 -0.98 5.60 -11.07
N ARG A 319 -1.14 4.78 -10.02
CA ARG A 319 -1.06 5.26 -8.64
C ARG A 319 0.36 5.63 -8.23
N LEU A 320 1.36 4.87 -8.70
CA LEU A 320 2.76 5.24 -8.49
C LEU A 320 3.11 6.53 -9.24
N GLU A 321 2.66 6.67 -10.48
CA GLU A 321 2.86 7.90 -11.27
C GLU A 321 2.30 9.12 -10.52
N LEU A 322 1.10 9.02 -9.96
CA LEU A 322 0.47 10.09 -9.16
C LEU A 322 1.27 10.41 -7.89
N LEU A 323 1.73 9.38 -7.15
CA LEU A 323 2.52 9.55 -5.93
C LEU A 323 3.90 10.17 -6.21
N CYS A 324 4.57 9.77 -7.29
CA CYS A 324 5.81 10.40 -7.75
C CYS A 324 5.55 11.85 -8.19
N ALA A 325 4.46 12.12 -8.93
CA ALA A 325 4.09 13.48 -9.33
C ALA A 325 3.83 14.40 -8.12
N GLN A 326 3.26 13.88 -7.03
CA GLN A 326 3.12 14.61 -5.77
C GLN A 326 4.48 14.84 -5.09
N ALA A 327 5.31 13.80 -4.95
CA ALA A 327 6.63 13.92 -4.33
C ALA A 327 7.53 14.92 -5.08
N LEU A 328 7.41 15.03 -6.40
CA LEU A 328 8.11 16.04 -7.21
C LEU A 328 7.63 17.47 -6.90
N GLN A 329 6.32 17.67 -6.68
CA GLN A 329 5.76 18.98 -6.28
C GLN A 329 6.18 19.38 -4.86
N GLU A 330 6.29 18.42 -3.94
CA GLU A 330 6.81 18.63 -2.59
C GLU A 330 8.33 18.87 -2.59
N SER A 331 9.05 18.38 -3.60
CA SER A 331 10.50 18.54 -3.75
C SER A 331 10.93 19.87 -4.38
N VAL A 332 10.02 20.80 -4.69
CA VAL A 332 10.37 22.09 -5.31
C VAL A 332 10.99 23.04 -4.27
N GLY A 333 12.29 23.30 -4.40
CA GLY A 333 13.06 24.19 -3.54
C GLY A 333 14.27 24.80 -4.26
N PRO A 334 15.13 25.57 -3.57
CA PRO A 334 16.14 26.41 -4.25
C PRO A 334 17.12 25.64 -5.14
N ALA A 335 17.58 24.45 -4.71
CA ALA A 335 18.52 23.62 -5.47
C ALA A 335 17.85 22.74 -6.54
N THR A 336 16.57 22.42 -6.38
CA THR A 336 15.83 21.45 -7.20
C THR A 336 14.94 22.11 -8.25
N ALA A 337 14.56 23.38 -8.07
CA ALA A 337 13.60 24.05 -8.94
C ALA A 337 14.02 24.10 -10.42
N VAL A 338 15.30 24.32 -10.73
CA VAL A 338 15.78 24.34 -12.13
C VAL A 338 15.83 22.93 -12.74
N PRO A 339 16.44 21.90 -12.10
CA PRO A 339 16.36 20.52 -12.58
C PRO A 339 14.92 20.02 -12.79
N LEU A 340 14.02 20.28 -11.82
CA LEU A 340 12.60 19.89 -11.92
C LEU A 340 11.86 20.65 -13.02
N LEU A 341 12.21 21.91 -13.29
CA LEU A 341 11.62 22.70 -14.36
C LEU A 341 12.00 22.15 -15.76
N GLU A 342 13.27 21.78 -15.95
CA GLU A 342 13.75 21.17 -17.18
C GLU A 342 13.12 19.77 -17.39
N ALA A 343 13.11 18.93 -16.35
CA ALA A 343 12.46 17.63 -16.39
C ALA A 343 10.95 17.73 -16.66
N ALA A 344 10.24 18.65 -16.01
CA ALA A 344 8.81 18.88 -16.24
C ALA A 344 8.51 19.34 -17.68
N HIS A 345 9.42 20.09 -18.30
CA HIS A 345 9.30 20.46 -19.71
C HIS A 345 9.45 19.24 -20.62
N THR A 346 10.48 18.41 -20.38
CA THR A 346 10.74 17.19 -21.16
C THR A 346 9.60 16.17 -21.04
N MET A 347 9.05 15.97 -19.83
CA MET A 347 7.91 15.08 -19.58
C MET A 347 6.55 15.65 -20.03
N GLY A 348 6.47 16.95 -20.34
CA GLY A 348 5.20 17.62 -20.62
C GLY A 348 4.27 17.81 -19.40
N ASP A 349 4.79 17.73 -18.17
CA ASP A 349 4.00 17.95 -16.95
C ASP A 349 3.70 19.44 -16.74
N GLY A 350 2.58 19.90 -17.29
CA GLY A 350 2.15 21.29 -17.16
C GLY A 350 1.94 21.77 -15.72
N ARG A 351 1.64 20.89 -14.75
CA ARG A 351 1.41 21.28 -13.35
C ARG A 351 2.72 21.49 -12.61
N LEU A 352 3.65 20.54 -12.72
CA LEU A 352 4.99 20.68 -12.15
C LEU A 352 5.76 21.82 -12.84
N LEU A 353 5.61 21.97 -14.16
CA LEU A 353 6.19 23.07 -14.94
C LEU A 353 5.69 24.43 -14.41
N ALA A 354 4.38 24.62 -14.28
CA ALA A 354 3.80 25.86 -13.77
C ALA A 354 4.26 26.18 -12.32
N GLN A 355 4.31 25.17 -11.45
CA GLN A 355 4.80 25.34 -10.08
C GLN A 355 6.28 25.74 -10.05
N CYS A 356 7.14 25.05 -10.80
CA CYS A 356 8.56 25.37 -10.85
C CYS A 356 8.82 26.75 -11.46
N ARG A 357 8.09 27.15 -12.52
CA ARG A 357 8.20 28.50 -13.10
C ARG A 357 7.84 29.59 -12.09
N ARG A 358 6.72 29.43 -11.40
CA ARG A 358 6.30 30.34 -10.33
C ARG A 358 7.34 30.40 -9.22
N TYR A 359 7.84 29.26 -8.76
CA TYR A 359 8.86 29.21 -7.71
C TYR A 359 10.15 29.94 -8.13
N VAL A 360 10.62 29.74 -9.37
CA VAL A 360 11.79 30.42 -9.93
C VAL A 360 11.57 31.93 -10.07
N ALA A 361 10.37 32.38 -10.43
CA ALA A 361 10.03 33.81 -10.47
C ALA A 361 10.02 34.43 -9.06
N ASP A 362 9.36 33.76 -8.10
CA ASP A 362 9.18 34.25 -6.73
C ASP A 362 10.50 34.20 -5.92
N HIS A 363 11.39 33.23 -6.17
CA HIS A 363 12.62 32.96 -5.38
C HIS A 363 13.92 33.05 -6.20
N ALA A 364 13.95 33.87 -7.25
CA ALA A 364 15.05 33.94 -8.22
C ALA A 364 16.46 34.13 -7.59
N ALA A 365 16.57 34.84 -6.46
CA ALA A 365 17.84 35.03 -5.77
C ALA A 365 18.37 33.75 -5.10
N GLU A 366 17.48 32.97 -4.47
CA GLU A 366 17.80 31.72 -3.78
C GLU A 366 18.16 30.62 -4.78
N VAL A 367 17.39 30.50 -5.87
CA VAL A 367 17.65 29.59 -7.00
C VAL A 367 18.99 29.92 -7.69
N ARG A 368 19.39 31.19 -7.71
CA ARG A 368 20.72 31.57 -8.22
C ARG A 368 21.84 31.25 -7.24
N ALA A 369 21.59 31.41 -5.94
CA ALA A 369 22.57 31.11 -4.89
C ALA A 369 22.83 29.60 -4.73
N SER A 370 21.84 28.74 -5.02
CA SER A 370 21.99 27.29 -5.06
C SER A 370 22.80 26.76 -6.25
N GLY A 371 23.15 27.61 -7.21
CA GLY A 371 23.86 27.23 -8.43
C GLY A 371 22.97 26.72 -9.57
N GLY A 372 21.64 26.95 -9.51
CA GLY A 372 20.73 26.61 -10.60
C GLY A 372 21.08 27.31 -11.92
N VAL A 373 21.51 26.55 -12.92
CA VAL A 373 21.82 27.05 -14.27
C VAL A 373 20.85 26.42 -15.26
N LEU A 374 19.98 27.25 -15.83
CA LEU A 374 19.01 26.85 -16.85
C LEU A 374 19.71 26.73 -18.21
N ARG A 375 19.56 25.57 -18.86
CA ARG A 375 20.24 25.16 -20.09
C ARG A 375 19.27 25.00 -21.25
N ASP A 376 18.02 24.63 -20.98
CA ASP A 376 17.00 24.48 -22.01
C ASP A 376 16.46 25.85 -22.51
N PHE A 377 16.61 26.10 -23.82
CA PHE A 377 16.20 27.35 -24.45
C PHE A 377 14.67 27.47 -24.62
N GLY A 378 13.94 26.35 -24.73
CA GLY A 378 12.48 26.31 -24.75
C GLY A 378 11.90 26.71 -23.40
N VAL A 379 12.45 26.18 -22.31
CA VAL A 379 12.14 26.58 -20.93
C VAL A 379 12.47 28.06 -20.70
N ALA A 380 13.65 28.53 -21.11
CA ALA A 380 14.07 29.92 -20.98
C ALA A 380 13.09 30.88 -21.69
N LYS A 381 12.65 30.53 -22.91
CA LYS A 381 11.66 31.28 -23.66
C LYS A 381 10.29 31.28 -22.98
N GLY A 382 9.90 30.18 -22.35
CA GLY A 382 8.67 30.07 -21.56
C GLY A 382 8.67 31.02 -20.36
N LEU A 383 9.72 30.98 -19.53
CA LEU A 383 9.90 31.91 -18.41
C LEU A 383 9.90 33.38 -18.83
N LEU A 384 10.50 33.70 -19.98
CA LEU A 384 10.49 35.05 -20.52
C LEU A 384 9.08 35.50 -20.95
N GLY A 385 8.26 34.58 -21.46
CA GLY A 385 6.84 34.84 -21.75
C GLY A 385 6.06 35.18 -20.48
N ASP A 386 6.12 34.30 -19.48
CA ASP A 386 5.42 34.49 -18.21
C ASP A 386 5.82 35.82 -17.51
N ALA A 387 7.10 36.19 -17.58
CA ALA A 387 7.59 37.47 -17.06
C ALA A 387 7.08 38.69 -17.85
N LEU A 388 6.88 38.57 -19.17
CA LEU A 388 6.30 39.64 -19.98
C LEU A 388 4.79 39.79 -19.69
N ASP A 389 4.09 38.69 -19.46
CA ASP A 389 2.67 38.68 -19.10
C ASP A 389 2.44 39.31 -17.71
N GLN A 390 3.27 38.96 -16.71
CA GLN A 390 3.27 39.65 -15.40
C GLN A 390 3.53 41.15 -15.53
N VAL A 391 4.43 41.57 -16.42
CA VAL A 391 4.69 42.99 -16.70
C VAL A 391 3.52 43.66 -17.43
N ALA A 392 2.68 42.93 -18.16
CA ALA A 392 1.44 43.44 -18.75
C ALA A 392 0.35 43.62 -17.69
N GLU A 393 0.11 42.61 -16.85
CA GLU A 393 -0.84 42.66 -15.72
C GLU A 393 -0.48 43.79 -14.72
N LEU A 394 0.80 43.97 -14.41
CA LEU A 394 1.30 45.09 -13.60
C LEU A 394 1.07 46.45 -14.27
N LYS A 395 1.04 46.54 -15.61
CA LYS A 395 0.70 47.79 -16.32
C LYS A 395 -0.80 48.07 -16.28
N GLU A 396 -1.64 47.05 -16.40
CA GLU A 396 -3.10 47.19 -16.29
C GLU A 396 -3.50 47.61 -14.87
N THR A 397 -3.03 46.92 -13.84
CA THR A 397 -3.26 47.31 -12.44
C THR A 397 -2.70 48.70 -12.10
N VAL A 398 -1.55 49.10 -12.65
CA VAL A 398 -1.05 50.48 -12.52
C VAL A 398 -1.93 51.49 -13.28
N ALA A 399 -2.56 51.12 -14.41
CA ALA A 399 -3.50 51.97 -15.12
C ALA A 399 -4.83 52.11 -14.34
N GLU A 400 -5.34 51.03 -13.76
CA GLU A 400 -6.50 51.04 -12.86
C GLU A 400 -6.24 51.89 -11.62
N LEU A 401 -5.09 51.72 -10.95
CA LEU A 401 -4.70 52.53 -9.80
C LEU A 401 -4.58 54.01 -10.17
N LYS A 402 -4.01 54.34 -11.34
CA LYS A 402 -4.00 55.73 -11.84
C LYS A 402 -5.41 56.26 -12.11
N GLY A 403 -6.30 55.44 -12.66
CA GLY A 403 -7.71 55.78 -12.85
C GLY A 403 -8.43 56.04 -11.52
N ALA A 404 -8.23 55.17 -10.53
CA ALA A 404 -8.78 55.31 -9.19
C ALA A 404 -8.23 56.56 -8.47
N VAL A 405 -6.92 56.84 -8.58
CA VAL A 405 -6.31 58.07 -8.07
C VAL A 405 -6.90 59.30 -8.75
N ALA A 406 -7.00 59.33 -10.09
CA ALA A 406 -7.59 60.45 -10.81
C ALA A 406 -9.09 60.64 -10.48
N THR A 407 -9.83 59.56 -10.27
CA THR A 407 -11.24 59.62 -9.83
C THR A 407 -11.34 60.17 -8.41
N ARG A 408 -10.42 59.79 -7.52
CA ARG A 408 -10.39 60.25 -6.12
C ARG A 408 -9.87 61.69 -5.99
N GLU A 409 -8.94 62.12 -6.85
CA GLU A 409 -8.56 63.52 -7.02
C GLU A 409 -9.74 64.34 -7.58
N ALA A 410 -10.52 63.79 -8.52
CA ALA A 410 -11.75 64.42 -8.99
C ALA A 410 -12.82 64.50 -7.88
N GLU A 411 -13.01 63.46 -7.06
CA GLU A 411 -13.89 63.52 -5.88
C GLU A 411 -13.39 64.52 -4.83
N ILE A 412 -12.08 64.65 -4.61
CA ILE A 412 -11.51 65.66 -3.71
C ILE A 412 -11.72 67.07 -4.28
N CYS A 413 -11.50 67.29 -5.58
CA CYS A 413 -11.79 68.56 -6.26
C CYS A 413 -13.29 68.89 -6.27
N VAL A 414 -14.17 67.91 -6.45
CA VAL A 414 -15.62 68.08 -6.36
C VAL A 414 -16.04 68.40 -4.93
N ASN A 415 -15.56 67.68 -3.92
CA ASN A 415 -15.89 67.97 -2.52
C ASN A 415 -15.34 69.34 -2.07
N ALA A 416 -14.13 69.72 -2.49
CA ALA A 416 -13.56 71.05 -2.26
C ALA A 416 -14.33 72.18 -3.01
N ALA A 417 -15.04 71.86 -4.10
CA ALA A 417 -15.90 72.80 -4.82
C ALA A 417 -17.37 72.82 -4.32
N VAL A 418 -17.82 71.76 -3.62
CA VAL A 418 -19.23 71.58 -3.20
C VAL A 418 -19.52 72.13 -1.81
N GLU A 419 -18.50 72.36 -0.97
CA GLU A 419 -18.68 72.89 0.39
C GLU A 419 -19.38 74.27 0.50
N PRO A 420 -19.36 75.18 -0.52
CA PRO A 420 -20.11 76.45 -0.45
C PRO A 420 -21.57 76.43 -0.95
N LEU A 421 -22.05 75.41 -1.67
CA LEU A 421 -23.29 75.53 -2.47
C LEU A 421 -24.28 74.35 -2.37
N ARG A 422 -24.97 74.26 -1.23
CA ARG A 422 -26.31 73.63 -1.13
C ARG A 422 -27.39 74.66 -0.76
N ARG A 423 -27.94 75.35 -1.77
CA ARG A 423 -29.20 76.13 -1.66
C ARG A 423 -29.82 76.35 -3.05
N LEU A 424 -31.12 76.00 -3.19
CA LEU A 424 -32.05 76.43 -4.25
C LEU A 424 -31.74 75.95 -5.70
N THR A 425 -32.68 75.71 -6.64
CA THR A 425 -34.06 75.16 -6.64
C THR A 425 -34.48 74.86 -8.09
N LEU A 426 -35.32 73.84 -8.29
CA LEU A 426 -36.41 73.72 -9.30
C LEU A 426 -36.17 73.73 -10.83
N ASP A 427 -36.83 72.74 -11.47
CA ASP A 427 -37.60 72.73 -12.74
C ASP A 427 -36.97 73.00 -14.13
N GLY A 428 -37.43 72.23 -15.15
CA GLY A 428 -37.42 72.66 -16.56
C GLY A 428 -37.25 71.59 -17.66
N CYS A 429 -38.36 71.13 -18.26
CA CYS A 429 -38.51 70.07 -19.28
C CYS A 429 -37.88 70.26 -20.70
N ALA A 430 -37.87 69.13 -21.47
CA ALA A 430 -37.75 68.94 -22.95
C ALA A 430 -36.35 69.16 -23.60
N GLY A 431 -35.83 68.41 -24.59
CA GLY A 431 -36.35 67.52 -25.67
C GLY A 431 -36.01 68.14 -27.07
N PRO A 432 -35.97 67.46 -28.26
CA PRO A 432 -36.13 66.02 -28.63
C PRO A 432 -35.18 65.45 -29.76
N GLY A 433 -35.26 64.13 -30.06
CA GLY A 433 -34.85 63.47 -31.35
C GLY A 433 -33.33 63.30 -31.62
N ARG A 434 -32.79 62.35 -32.42
CA ARG A 434 -33.26 61.26 -33.34
C ARG A 434 -32.10 60.22 -33.46
N GLY A 435 -32.20 59.00 -34.03
CA GLY A 435 -33.35 58.18 -34.49
C GLY A 435 -33.04 57.26 -35.69
N TRP A 436 -33.47 55.98 -35.61
CA TRP A 436 -33.76 54.98 -36.68
C TRP A 436 -32.66 54.06 -37.26
N GLU A 437 -32.98 52.74 -37.25
CA GLU A 437 -32.83 51.64 -38.26
C GLU A 437 -31.75 51.68 -39.37
N ALA A 438 -31.27 50.54 -39.93
CA ALA A 438 -31.25 49.11 -39.55
C ALA A 438 -30.43 48.33 -40.63
N SER A 439 -30.30 47.00 -40.43
CA SER A 439 -30.05 45.98 -41.48
C SER A 439 -28.57 45.73 -41.91
N SER A 440 -28.15 44.51 -42.31
CA SER A 440 -28.76 43.16 -42.15
C SER A 440 -27.87 42.01 -42.68
N HIS A 441 -28.22 40.76 -42.30
CA HIS A 441 -27.89 39.45 -42.93
C HIS A 441 -26.43 38.93 -42.81
N VAL A 442 -26.11 37.61 -42.73
CA VAL A 442 -26.85 36.31 -42.62
C VAL A 442 -25.85 35.23 -42.10
N THR A 443 -26.12 34.38 -41.08
CA THR A 443 -26.76 33.01 -41.05
C THR A 443 -25.92 31.92 -41.80
N TYR A 444 -25.70 30.64 -41.40
CA TYR A 444 -26.49 29.53 -40.77
C TYR A 444 -25.57 28.55 -39.95
N VAL A 445 -25.93 27.77 -38.88
CA VAL A 445 -26.96 26.70 -38.61
C VAL A 445 -26.55 25.28 -39.13
N ILE A 446 -26.73 24.09 -38.47
CA ILE A 446 -27.50 23.53 -37.30
C ILE A 446 -26.63 22.44 -36.54
N VAL A 447 -26.63 22.19 -35.20
CA VAL A 447 -27.47 21.32 -34.28
C VAL A 447 -27.51 19.80 -34.65
N LEU A 448 -27.36 18.76 -33.79
CA LEU A 448 -28.21 18.26 -32.68
C LEU A 448 -27.55 17.19 -31.78
N SER A 449 -28.14 16.99 -30.58
CA SER A 449 -27.87 15.91 -29.60
C SER A 449 -29.06 14.94 -29.49
N TYR A 450 -28.89 13.80 -28.79
CA TYR A 450 -29.81 13.04 -27.88
C TYR A 450 -29.30 11.58 -27.76
N VAL A 451 -28.93 11.03 -26.58
CA VAL A 451 -29.72 10.46 -25.46
C VAL A 451 -30.29 9.03 -25.70
N CYS A 452 -29.64 8.07 -25.02
CA CYS A 452 -30.12 6.80 -24.42
C CYS A 452 -30.78 5.67 -25.25
N GLY A 453 -30.30 4.43 -25.00
CA GLY A 453 -31.20 3.27 -24.81
C GLY A 453 -31.04 2.03 -25.71
N THR A 454 -30.25 1.06 -25.25
CA THR A 454 -30.64 -0.36 -25.06
C THR A 454 -29.84 -0.95 -23.92
#